data_AF-A0A2M9PAC1-F1
#
_entry.id   AF-A0A2M9PAC1-F1
#
_cell.length_a   1.000
_cell.length_b   1.000
_cell.length_c   1.000
_cell.angle_alpha   90.00
_cell.angle_beta   90.00
_cell.angle_gamma   90.00
#
_symmetry.space_group_name_H-M   'P 1'
#
loop_
_entity.id
_entity.type
_entity.pdbx_description
1 polymer ?
#
loop_
_entity_poly.entity_id
_entity_poly.type
_entity_poly.pdbx_seq_one_letter_code
_entity_poly.pdbx_strand_id
1 'polypeptide(L)' 'MGLLAEMFTWWNGQTIATRLFTSRNGKRVGEDAQGNVYYQTADGARRWVIYNGDIEASRVGPEWH' A
#
# COMPACT_ATOMS: atom_id res chain seq x y z
N MET A 1 18.73 -8.42 -14.92
CA MET A 1 18.20 -7.13 -14.44
C MET A 1 18.77 -6.89 -13.04
N GLY A 2 19.58 -5.85 -12.86
CA GLY A 2 20.52 -5.73 -11.74
C GLY A 2 19.95 -5.08 -10.48
N LEU A 3 20.36 -5.61 -9.33
CA LEU A 3 20.05 -5.18 -7.95
C LEU A 3 20.25 -3.68 -7.67
N LEU A 4 21.06 -2.99 -8.47
CA LEU A 4 21.36 -1.56 -8.30
C LEU A 4 20.24 -0.64 -8.78
N ALA A 5 19.36 -1.12 -9.68
CA ALA A 5 18.23 -0.32 -10.17
C ALA A 5 17.14 -0.17 -9.09
N GLU A 6 16.95 -1.18 -8.23
CA GLU A 6 15.94 -1.17 -7.16
C GLU A 6 16.28 -0.19 -6.03
N MET A 7 17.56 0.21 -5.90
CA MET A 7 17.98 1.23 -4.93
C MET A 7 17.57 2.64 -5.35
N PHE A 8 17.45 2.90 -6.65
CA PHE A 8 17.06 4.21 -7.17
C PHE A 8 15.58 4.30 -7.52
N THR A 9 14.82 3.21 -7.58
CA THR A 9 13.36 3.26 -7.85
C THR A 9 12.50 3.25 -6.59
N TRP A 10 12.94 3.89 -5.51
CA TRP A 10 12.15 4.03 -4.27
C TRP A 10 10.81 4.77 -4.48
N TRP A 11 10.64 5.45 -5.62
CA TRP A 11 9.39 6.07 -6.06
C TRP A 11 8.51 5.19 -6.97
N ASN A 12 8.97 4.01 -7.41
CA ASN A 12 8.28 3.23 -8.44
C ASN A 12 7.41 2.10 -7.89
N GLY A 13 7.21 2.05 -6.57
CA GLY A 13 6.27 1.12 -5.98
C GLY A 13 6.51 0.85 -4.50
N GLN A 14 5.70 -0.07 -3.99
CA GLN A 14 5.81 -0.54 -2.62
C GLN A 14 7.19 -1.10 -2.33
N THR A 15 7.89 -0.49 -1.38
CA THR A 15 9.11 -1.07 -0.82
C THR A 15 8.81 -2.48 -0.28
N ILE A 16 9.77 -3.40 -0.40
CA ILE A 16 9.67 -4.77 0.12
C ILE A 16 9.31 -4.78 1.62
N ALA A 17 9.79 -3.77 2.36
CA ALA A 17 9.47 -3.57 3.77
C ALA A 17 7.95 -3.37 4.00
N THR A 18 7.28 -2.55 3.17
CA THR A 18 5.83 -2.35 3.25
C THR A 18 5.06 -3.63 2.95
N ARG A 19 5.49 -4.42 1.97
CA ARG A 19 4.87 -5.72 1.66
C ARG A 19 4.99 -6.70 2.82
N LEU A 20 6.18 -6.82 3.41
CA LEU A 20 6.43 -7.69 4.55
C LEU A 20 5.63 -7.27 5.79
N PHE A 21 5.59 -5.96 6.07
CA PHE A 21 4.81 -5.41 7.19
C PHE A 21 3.32 -5.67 7.00
N THR A 22 2.80 -5.43 5.79
CA THR A 22 1.39 -5.66 5.46
C THR A 22 1.03 -7.13 5.58
N SER A 23 1.85 -8.05 5.07
CA SER A 23 1.58 -9.48 5.16
C SER A 23 1.55 -9.99 6.61
N ARG A 24 2.33 -9.39 7.52
CA ARG A 24 2.38 -9.80 8.94
C ARG A 24 1.33 -9.11 9.81
N ASN A 25 1.03 -7.84 9.56
CA ASN A 25 0.27 -6.99 10.48
C ASN A 25 -1.00 -6.38 9.87
N GLY A 26 -1.11 -6.41 8.54
CA GLY A 26 -2.22 -5.82 7.80
C GLY A 26 -3.37 -6.80 7.63
N LYS A 27 -4.55 -6.43 8.12
CA LYS A 27 -5.82 -7.05 7.80
C LYS A 27 -6.43 -6.31 6.60
N ARG A 28 -6.66 -7.02 5.49
CA ARG A 28 -7.36 -6.48 4.32
C ARG A 28 -8.80 -6.17 4.72
N VAL A 29 -9.20 -4.91 4.53
CA VAL A 29 -10.51 -4.39 4.92
C VAL A 29 -11.41 -4.10 3.73
N GLY A 30 -10.82 -3.81 2.57
CA GLY A 30 -11.58 -3.56 1.34
C GLY A 30 -10.66 -3.33 0.15
N GLU A 31 -11.29 -3.22 -1.02
CA GLU A 31 -10.66 -2.87 -2.29
C GLU A 31 -11.60 -1.94 -3.05
N ASP A 32 -11.05 -0.91 -3.69
CA ASP A 32 -11.84 0.00 -4.51
C ASP A 32 -11.88 -0.43 -5.99
N ALA A 33 -12.70 0.27 -6.78
CA ALA A 33 -12.85 0.03 -8.22
C ALA A 33 -11.56 0.29 -9.03
N GLN A 34 -10.57 0.98 -8.44
CA GLN A 34 -9.26 1.24 -9.05
C GLN A 34 -8.24 0.15 -8.68
N GLY A 35 -8.62 -0.80 -7.83
CA GLY A 35 -7.76 -1.88 -7.34
C GLY A 35 -6.86 -1.48 -6.18
N ASN A 36 -7.06 -0.32 -5.56
CA ASN A 36 -6.33 0.02 -4.34
C ASN A 36 -6.88 -0.81 -3.18
N VAL A 37 -5.98 -1.37 -2.39
CA VAL A 37 -6.35 -2.28 -1.30
C VAL A 37 -6.11 -1.58 0.02
N TYR A 38 -7.14 -1.58 0.85
CA TYR A 38 -7.13 -0.95 2.17
C TYR A 38 -6.75 -1.98 3.23
N TYR A 39 -5.82 -1.58 4.11
CA TYR A 39 -5.34 -2.42 5.21
C TYR A 39 -5.47 -1.68 6.54
N GLN A 40 -5.72 -2.47 7.58
CA GLN A 40 -5.82 -2.00 8.95
C GLN A 40 -5.07 -2.96 9.89
N THR A 41 -4.49 -2.47 10.99
CA THR A 41 -3.99 -3.37 12.05
C THR A 41 -5.12 -4.14 12.72
N ALA A 42 -4.83 -5.31 13.30
CA ALA A 42 -5.83 -6.08 14.05
C ALA A 42 -6.52 -5.26 15.16
N ASP A 43 -5.75 -4.37 15.81
CA ASP A 43 -6.22 -3.45 16.86
C ASP A 43 -6.90 -2.18 16.31
N GLY A 44 -6.83 -1.96 15.00
CA GLY A 44 -7.43 -0.81 14.35
C GLY A 44 -6.70 0.53 14.52
N ALA A 45 -5.65 0.57 15.34
CA ALA A 45 -4.82 1.75 15.59
C ALA A 45 -4.11 2.34 14.35
N ARG A 46 -3.85 1.54 13.30
CA ARG A 46 -3.20 2.01 12.08
C ARG A 46 -3.94 1.53 10.83
N ARG A 47 -3.96 2.42 9.84
CA ARG A 47 -4.65 2.28 8.56
C ARG A 47 -3.73 2.77 7.45
N TRP A 48 -3.66 2.02 6.35
CA TRP A 48 -2.91 2.43 5.16
C TRP A 48 -3.53 1.84 3.91
N VAL A 49 -3.25 2.47 2.77
CA VAL A 49 -3.70 2.00 1.47
C VAL A 49 -2.51 1.53 0.62
N ILE A 50 -2.76 0.52 -0.18
CA ILE A 50 -1.83 -0.03 -1.15
C ILE A 50 -2.38 0.30 -2.53
N TYR A 51 -1.78 1.29 -3.19
CA TYR A 51 -2.19 1.69 -4.53
C TYR A 51 -1.75 0.65 -5.57
N ASN A 52 -2.62 0.37 -6.53
CA ASN A 52 -2.31 -0.47 -7.67
C ASN A 52 -1.78 0.40 -8.83
N GLY A 53 -0.53 0.85 -8.73
CA GLY A 53 0.13 1.70 -9.73
C GLY A 53 0.57 3.05 -9.17
N ASP A 54 0.27 4.14 -9.88
CA ASP A 54 0.63 5.50 -9.48
C ASP A 54 0.09 5.87 -8.08
N ILE A 55 0.99 6.40 -7.25
CA ILE A 55 0.70 6.81 -5.87
C ILE A 55 0.05 8.20 -5.92
N GLU A 56 -1.28 8.23 -5.99
CA GLU A 56 -2.05 9.47 -6.04
C GLU A 56 -3.05 9.52 -4.86
N ALA A 57 -2.80 10.43 -3.91
CA ALA A 57 -3.58 10.54 -2.68
C ALA A 57 -5.07 10.82 -2.91
N SER A 58 -5.41 11.49 -4.02
CA SER A 58 -6.79 11.82 -4.39
C SER A 58 -7.62 10.60 -4.84
N ARG A 59 -7.00 9.43 -5.02
CA ARG A 59 -7.71 8.19 -5.38
C ARG A 59 -8.31 7.46 -4.19
N VAL A 60 -8.00 7.88 -2.97
CA VAL A 60 -8.61 7.34 -1.75
C VAL A 60 -10.08 7.76 -1.72
N GLY A 61 -10.97 6.78 -1.60
CA GLY A 61 -12.40 7.05 -1.50
C GLY A 61 -12.74 7.95 -0.29
N PRO A 62 -13.80 8.75 -0.36
CA PRO A 62 -14.20 9.65 0.74
C PRO A 62 -14.53 8.89 2.05
N GLU A 63 -14.80 7.59 1.97
CA GLU A 63 -15.02 6.71 3.12
C GLU A 63 -13.74 6.42 3.93
N TRP A 64 -12.56 6.68 3.35
CA TRP A 64 -11.23 6.44 3.92
C TRP A 64 -10.41 7.72 4.14
N HIS A 65 -10.99 8.90 3.89
CA HIS A 65 -10.39 10.22 4.09
C HIS A 65 -10.51 10.73 5.54
#